data_AF-A0A060Y734-F1
#
_entry.id   AF-A0A060Y734-F1
#
_cell.length_a   1.000
_cell.length_b   1.000
_cell.length_c   1.000
_cell.angle_alpha   90.00
_cell.angle_beta   90.00
_cell.angle_gamma   90.00
#
_symmetry.space_group_name_H-M   'P 1'
#
loop_
_entity.id
_entity.type
_entity.pdbx_description
1 polymer ?
#
loop_
_entity_poly.entity_id
_entity_poly.type
_entity_poly.pdbx_seq_one_letter_code
_entity_poly.pdbx_strand_id
1 'polypeptide(L)'
;MMYSSRRKPVLYFKEDRRFWSGKCTVYKLFGLCVVLVLVSLLWLQLSCTGDMTRVVVDDGRIPHQPCPLERQASAADDPSWGPHKLALLIPFRERFEELLVFVPFMHTFLNNKKILHKIFVINQMDHYRFNRASLINVGYTESGNDTDYIAMHDVDLLPLNEALDYGFPEEGPFHVASPELHPLYHYKTYVGGILLLTKQHYHMVG
;
A
#
# COMPACT_ATOMS: atom_id res chain seq x y z
N MET A 1 15.18 9.13 15.31
CA MET A 1 15.00 7.70 15.65
C MET A 1 14.00 7.10 14.68
N MET A 2 14.24 5.89 14.19
CA MET A 2 13.33 5.15 13.32
C MET A 2 12.66 4.01 14.07
N TYR A 3 11.39 3.75 13.75
CA TYR A 3 10.66 2.62 14.29
C TYR A 3 10.53 1.52 13.24
N SER A 4 10.89 0.28 13.61
CA SER A 4 10.54 -0.88 12.79
C SER A 4 9.19 -1.43 13.25
N SER A 5 8.25 -1.53 12.31
CA SER A 5 6.90 -2.08 12.57
C SER A 5 6.89 -3.60 12.78
N ARG A 6 8.05 -4.29 12.75
CA ARG A 6 8.15 -5.74 12.93
C ARG A 6 7.64 -6.21 14.30
N ARG A 7 6.33 -6.36 14.44
CA ARG A 7 5.71 -7.21 15.45
C ARG A 7 5.46 -8.57 14.83
N LYS A 8 6.50 -9.43 14.88
CA LYS A 8 6.46 -10.88 15.19
C LYS A 8 7.67 -11.60 14.57
N PRO A 9 8.28 -12.58 15.27
CA PRO A 9 9.19 -13.52 14.64
C PRO A 9 8.46 -14.31 13.55
N VAL A 10 9.15 -14.57 12.44
CA VAL A 10 8.69 -15.50 11.39
C VAL A 10 8.62 -16.89 12.03
N LEU A 11 7.47 -17.21 12.60
CA LEU A 11 7.15 -18.58 13.00
C LEU A 11 6.96 -19.37 11.72
N TYR A 12 7.93 -20.22 11.40
CA TYR A 12 7.74 -21.32 10.47
C TYR A 12 6.50 -22.11 10.91
N PHE A 13 5.43 -22.03 10.12
CA PHE A 13 4.26 -22.86 10.31
C PHE A 13 4.63 -24.29 9.92
N LYS A 14 5.01 -25.10 10.92
CA LYS A 14 5.12 -26.54 10.76
C LYS A 14 3.71 -27.11 10.79
N GLU A 15 3.24 -27.53 9.62
CA GLU A 15 1.92 -28.13 9.42
C GLU A 15 1.89 -29.52 10.07
N ASP A 16 1.50 -29.59 11.35
CA ASP A 16 1.24 -30.87 12.02
C ASP A 16 -0.12 -31.41 11.59
N ARG A 17 -0.10 -32.35 10.63
CA ARG A 17 -1.22 -33.25 10.36
C ARG A 17 -1.46 -34.13 11.59
N ARG A 18 -2.45 -33.78 12.42
CA ARG A 18 -3.08 -34.75 13.34
C ARG A 18 -4.50 -35.07 12.90
N PHE A 19 -4.55 -36.25 12.31
CA PHE A 19 -5.66 -37.07 11.88
C PHE A 19 -6.74 -37.27 12.96
N TRP A 20 -7.95 -36.83 12.61
CA TRP A 20 -9.26 -37.44 12.83
C TRP A 20 -9.58 -38.16 14.15
N SER A 21 -10.46 -37.54 14.94
CA SER A 21 -11.53 -38.26 15.66
C SER A 21 -12.75 -37.35 15.82
N GLY A 22 -13.86 -37.67 15.13
CA GLY A 22 -15.09 -36.88 15.18
C GLY A 22 -16.10 -37.18 14.06
N LYS A 23 -16.22 -38.44 13.62
CA LYS A 23 -17.01 -38.82 12.43
C LYS A 23 -18.54 -38.78 12.60
N CYS A 24 -19.09 -38.30 13.72
CA CYS A 24 -20.54 -38.30 13.94
C CYS A 24 -21.19 -36.89 14.01
N THR A 25 -20.38 -35.82 14.16
CA THR A 25 -20.91 -34.45 14.34
C THR A 25 -20.86 -33.63 13.06
N VAL A 26 -19.90 -33.90 12.17
CA VAL A 26 -19.68 -33.13 10.93
C VAL A 26 -20.81 -33.35 9.91
N TYR A 27 -21.30 -34.58 9.75
CA TYR A 27 -22.40 -34.87 8.81
C TYR A 27 -23.71 -34.21 9.23
N LYS A 28 -23.96 -34.07 10.54
CA LYS A 28 -25.12 -33.35 11.07
C LYS A 28 -25.01 -31.85 10.82
N LEU A 29 -23.82 -31.27 11.02
CA LEU A 29 -23.57 -29.86 10.74
C LEU A 29 -23.67 -29.55 9.25
N PHE A 30 -23.10 -30.41 8.41
CA PHE A 30 -23.18 -30.30 6.96
C PHE A 30 -24.62 -30.41 6.46
N GLY A 31 -25.39 -31.39 6.96
CA GLY A 31 -26.81 -31.52 6.63
C GLY A 31 -27.62 -30.28 7.01
N LEU A 32 -27.37 -29.71 8.20
CA LEU A 32 -28.04 -28.48 8.65
C LEU A 32 -27.68 -27.28 7.77
N CYS A 33 -26.41 -27.12 7.39
CA CYS A 33 -25.99 -26.06 6.47
C CYS A 33 -26.64 -26.18 5.09
N VAL A 34 -26.72 -27.40 4.52
CA VAL A 34 -27.36 -27.61 3.22
C VAL A 34 -28.86 -27.29 3.28
N VAL A 35 -29.55 -27.70 4.34
CA VAL A 35 -30.97 -27.37 4.53
C VAL A 35 -31.19 -25.86 4.64
N LEU A 36 -30.36 -25.14 5.41
CA LEU A 36 -30.46 -23.67 5.52
C LEU A 36 -30.25 -22.97 4.18
N VAL A 37 -29.29 -23.42 3.38
CA VAL A 37 -29.04 -22.88 2.03
C VAL A 37 -30.25 -23.13 1.12
N LEU A 38 -30.81 -24.35 1.12
CA LEU A 38 -31.97 -24.68 0.29
C LEU A 38 -33.23 -23.90 0.70
N VAL A 39 -33.46 -23.72 2.01
CA VAL A 39 -34.58 -22.91 2.52
C VAL A 39 -34.41 -21.44 2.11
N SER A 40 -33.19 -20.91 2.18
CA SER A 40 -32.90 -19.53 1.75
C SER A 40 -33.10 -19.34 0.24
N LEU A 41 -32.67 -20.30 -0.58
CA LEU A 41 -32.90 -20.27 -2.03
C LEU A 41 -34.37 -20.41 -2.38
N LEU A 42 -35.12 -21.28 -1.68
CA LEU A 42 -36.56 -21.44 -1.88
C LEU A 42 -37.31 -20.17 -1.48
N TRP A 43 -36.93 -19.53 -0.38
CA TRP A 43 -37.47 -18.24 0.05
C TRP A 43 -37.21 -17.14 -0.99
N LEU A 44 -36.01 -17.11 -1.59
CA LEU A 44 -35.65 -16.16 -2.63
C LEU A 44 -36.49 -16.37 -3.90
N GLN A 45 -36.70 -17.63 -4.32
CA GLN A 45 -37.56 -17.97 -5.46
C GLN A 45 -39.03 -17.58 -5.20
N LEU A 46 -39.55 -17.88 -4.01
CA LEU A 46 -40.93 -17.49 -3.62
C LEU A 46 -41.10 -15.96 -3.53
N SER A 47 -40.07 -15.24 -3.09
CA SER A 47 -40.10 -13.76 -3.00
C SER A 47 -39.99 -13.08 -4.36
N CYS A 48 -39.33 -13.71 -5.34
CA CYS A 48 -39.11 -13.14 -6.68
C CYS A 48 -40.20 -13.51 -7.71
N THR A 49 -41.17 -14.37 -7.37
CA THR A 49 -42.22 -14.80 -8.32
C THR A 49 -43.48 -13.91 -8.27
N GLY A 50 -43.49 -12.87 -7.44
CA GLY A 50 -44.66 -12.00 -7.25
C GLY A 50 -44.40 -10.53 -7.56
N ASP A 51 -44.09 -10.18 -8.81
CA ASP A 51 -44.71 -9.01 -9.49
C ASP A 51 -44.26 -8.95 -10.96
N MET A 52 -45.19 -9.17 -11.89
CA MET A 52 -44.95 -8.91 -13.31
C MET A 52 -46.19 -8.26 -13.91
N THR A 53 -46.38 -6.97 -13.62
CA THR A 53 -47.30 -6.13 -14.38
C THR A 53 -46.59 -4.84 -14.82
N ARG A 54 -46.53 -4.66 -16.14
CA ARG A 54 -45.92 -3.53 -16.86
C ARG A 54 -46.75 -2.25 -16.72
N VAL A 55 -46.09 -1.09 -16.59
CA VAL A 55 -46.50 0.21 -17.18
C VAL A 55 -45.20 1.00 -17.48
N VAL A 56 -44.73 1.02 -18.73
CA VAL A 56 -44.76 2.15 -19.70
C VAL A 56 -44.18 3.49 -19.17
N VAL A 57 -43.02 3.83 -19.75
CA VAL A 57 -42.39 5.13 -20.04
C VAL A 57 -43.04 6.40 -19.45
N ASP A 58 -42.27 7.16 -18.66
CA ASP A 58 -42.23 8.62 -18.74
C ASP A 58 -40.81 9.15 -18.48
N ASP A 59 -40.49 10.24 -19.18
CA ASP A 59 -39.20 10.90 -19.37
C ASP A 59 -38.67 11.54 -18.08
N GLY A 60 -37.40 11.28 -17.74
CA GLY A 60 -36.79 11.82 -16.52
C GLY A 60 -35.34 11.41 -16.34
N ARG A 61 -34.42 12.18 -16.93
CA ARG A 61 -32.98 12.07 -16.70
C ARG A 61 -32.66 12.19 -15.20
N ILE A 62 -32.23 11.10 -14.57
CA ILE A 62 -31.57 11.15 -13.26
C ILE A 62 -30.08 11.41 -13.53
N PRO A 63 -29.47 12.50 -13.04
CA PRO A 63 -28.06 12.73 -13.26
C PRO A 63 -27.28 11.70 -12.44
N HIS A 64 -26.52 10.84 -13.11
CA HIS A 64 -25.35 10.23 -12.50
C HIS A 64 -24.44 11.38 -12.10
N GLN A 65 -24.47 11.76 -10.83
CA GLN A 65 -23.51 12.67 -10.26
C GLN A 65 -22.21 11.85 -10.17
N PRO A 66 -21.19 12.14 -10.98
CA PRO A 66 -19.87 11.59 -10.73
C PRO A 66 -19.48 12.05 -9.32
N CYS A 67 -18.78 11.22 -8.54
CA CYS A 67 -18.07 11.70 -7.36
C CYS A 67 -17.41 13.03 -7.76
N PRO A 68 -17.61 14.13 -7.01
CA PRO A 68 -16.89 15.34 -7.30
C PRO A 68 -15.40 14.96 -7.28
N LEU A 69 -14.78 14.90 -8.46
CA LEU A 69 -13.41 15.34 -8.58
C LEU A 69 -13.50 16.82 -8.27
N GLU A 70 -13.60 17.10 -6.97
CA GLU A 70 -13.32 18.40 -6.42
C GLU A 70 -11.91 18.64 -6.90
N ARG A 71 -11.80 19.44 -7.96
CA ARG A 71 -10.57 20.04 -8.40
C ARG A 71 -10.22 21.04 -7.30
N GLN A 72 -9.90 20.50 -6.12
CA GLN A 72 -9.18 21.20 -5.08
C GLN A 72 -8.00 21.81 -5.83
N ALA A 73 -7.82 23.12 -5.73
CA ALA A 73 -6.59 23.76 -6.16
C ALA A 73 -5.47 22.86 -5.68
N SER A 74 -4.74 22.26 -6.63
CA SER A 74 -3.89 21.15 -6.29
C SER A 74 -2.86 21.68 -5.31
N ALA A 75 -2.40 20.89 -4.33
CA ALA A 75 -1.35 21.37 -3.42
C ALA A 75 -0.11 21.93 -4.18
N ALA A 76 0.03 21.60 -5.47
CA ALA A 76 1.02 22.16 -6.38
C ALA A 76 0.82 23.64 -6.76
N ASP A 77 -0.37 24.21 -6.57
CA ASP A 77 -0.69 25.62 -6.85
C ASP A 77 -0.52 26.54 -5.63
N ASP A 78 -0.28 25.97 -4.43
CA ASP A 78 0.03 26.72 -3.21
C ASP A 78 1.54 27.04 -3.17
N PRO A 79 1.96 28.32 -3.25
CA PRO A 79 3.36 28.72 -3.24
C PRO A 79 4.08 28.40 -1.91
N SER A 80 3.34 27.96 -0.88
CA SER A 80 3.93 27.53 0.38
C SER A 80 4.59 26.14 0.31
N TRP A 81 4.36 25.38 -0.76
CA TRP A 81 4.98 24.08 -1.04
C TRP A 81 6.23 24.24 -1.90
N GLY A 82 7.23 23.38 -1.70
CA GLY A 82 8.44 23.38 -2.53
C GLY A 82 8.14 22.96 -3.97
N PRO A 83 9.00 23.34 -4.95
CA PRO A 83 8.76 23.06 -6.37
C PRO A 83 8.99 21.59 -6.74
N HIS A 84 9.70 20.84 -5.88
CA HIS A 84 10.10 19.46 -6.16
C HIS A 84 9.09 18.44 -5.66
N LYS A 85 8.77 17.47 -6.51
CA LYS A 85 7.84 16.38 -6.23
C LYS A 85 8.57 15.06 -6.03
N LEU A 86 8.29 14.44 -4.88
CA LEU A 86 8.82 13.15 -4.46
C LEU A 86 8.03 11.97 -5.06
N ALA A 87 8.72 10.99 -5.61
CA ALA A 87 8.21 9.64 -5.79
C ALA A 87 8.63 8.75 -4.61
N LEU A 88 7.70 8.42 -3.72
CA LEU A 88 7.94 7.50 -2.61
C LEU A 88 7.76 6.05 -3.10
N LEU A 89 8.87 5.35 -3.33
CA LEU A 89 8.90 4.02 -3.92
C LEU A 89 8.97 2.93 -2.85
N ILE A 90 7.93 2.11 -2.76
CA ILE A 90 7.77 1.08 -1.73
C ILE A 90 7.82 -0.30 -2.40
N PRO A 91 8.96 -1.01 -2.33
CA PRO A 91 9.03 -2.39 -2.81
C PRO A 91 8.21 -3.27 -1.86
N PHE A 92 7.25 -4.01 -2.41
CA PHE A 92 6.18 -4.63 -1.62
C PHE A 92 5.90 -6.08 -2.03
N ARG A 93 5.62 -6.92 -1.02
CA ARG A 93 5.01 -8.25 -1.15
C ARG A 93 4.54 -8.70 0.23
N GLU A 94 3.27 -9.10 0.36
CA GLU A 94 2.71 -9.75 1.57
C GLU A 94 3.06 -9.03 2.89
N ARG A 95 2.91 -7.70 2.91
CA ARG A 95 3.14 -6.81 4.08
C ARG A 95 1.95 -5.89 4.32
N PHE A 96 0.75 -6.41 4.12
CA PHE A 96 -0.47 -5.61 4.05
C PHE A 96 -0.74 -4.84 5.35
N GLU A 97 -0.51 -5.46 6.51
CA GLU A 97 -0.66 -4.82 7.82
C GLU A 97 0.29 -3.64 8.00
N GLU A 98 1.56 -3.79 7.60
CA GLU A 98 2.52 -2.68 7.61
C GLU A 98 2.08 -1.58 6.65
N LEU A 99 1.61 -1.93 5.45
CA LEU A 99 1.16 -0.97 4.45
C LEU A 99 -0.03 -0.13 4.91
N LEU A 100 -1.00 -0.76 5.61
CA LEU A 100 -2.17 -0.09 6.18
C LEU A 100 -1.79 1.02 7.17
N VAL A 101 -0.69 0.84 7.91
CA VAL A 101 -0.15 1.86 8.81
C VAL A 101 0.71 2.86 8.04
N PHE A 102 1.54 2.35 7.13
CA PHE A 102 2.56 3.11 6.42
C PHE A 102 1.99 4.25 5.58
N VAL A 103 1.03 3.95 4.70
CA VAL A 103 0.50 4.93 3.73
C VAL A 103 -0.11 6.15 4.40
N PRO A 104 -1.06 6.03 5.35
CA PRO A 104 -1.63 7.21 6.00
C PRO A 104 -0.59 7.94 6.86
N PHE A 105 0.32 7.22 7.53
CA PHE A 105 1.40 7.82 8.31
C PHE A 105 2.31 8.69 7.44
N MET A 106 2.86 8.12 6.36
CA MET A 106 3.79 8.82 5.49
C MET A 106 3.14 9.96 4.72
N HIS A 107 1.89 9.80 4.28
CA HIS A 107 1.16 10.88 3.64
C HIS A 107 1.02 12.08 4.58
N THR A 108 0.66 11.84 5.84
CA THR A 108 0.55 12.89 6.87
C THR A 108 1.91 13.50 7.18
N PHE A 109 2.94 12.68 7.38
CA PHE A 109 4.30 13.12 7.68
C PHE A 109 4.86 14.04 6.57
N LEU A 110 4.69 13.67 5.30
CA LEU A 110 5.17 14.46 4.16
C LEU A 110 4.34 15.73 3.93
N ASN A 111 3.02 15.68 4.15
CA ASN A 111 2.16 16.86 4.09
C ASN A 111 2.53 17.89 5.16
N ASN A 112 2.80 17.44 6.40
CA ASN A 112 3.23 18.33 7.49
C ASN A 112 4.56 19.03 7.17
N LYS A 113 5.40 18.40 6.34
CA LYS A 113 6.65 18.95 5.83
C LYS A 113 6.49 19.73 4.51
N LYS A 114 5.27 19.86 3.99
CA LYS A 114 4.94 20.51 2.72
C LYS A 114 5.72 19.97 1.52
N ILE A 115 5.90 18.65 1.49
CA ILE A 115 6.58 17.95 0.40
C ILE A 115 5.53 17.42 -0.57
N LEU A 116 5.52 17.93 -1.80
CA LEU A 116 4.70 17.37 -2.87
C LEU A 116 5.14 15.93 -3.12
N HIS A 117 4.21 14.97 -3.11
CA HIS A 117 4.59 13.57 -3.22
C HIS A 117 3.54 12.70 -3.90
N LYS A 118 4.00 11.58 -4.47
CA LYS A 118 3.21 10.46 -4.94
C LYS A 118 3.75 9.17 -4.31
N ILE A 119 2.85 8.31 -3.84
CA ILE A 119 3.21 7.04 -3.21
C ILE A 119 3.02 5.92 -4.24
N PHE A 120 4.09 5.17 -4.50
CA PHE A 120 4.10 4.03 -5.42
C PHE A 120 4.36 2.76 -4.62
N VAL A 121 3.38 1.84 -4.61
CA VAL A 121 3.52 0.50 -4.01
C VAL A 121 3.81 -0.49 -5.14
N ILE A 122 5.05 -0.95 -5.24
CA ILE A 122 5.50 -1.84 -6.30
C ILE A 122 5.37 -3.27 -5.81
N ASN A 123 4.23 -3.88 -6.12
CA ASN A 123 3.87 -5.22 -5.64
C ASN A 123 4.46 -6.34 -6.53
N GLN A 124 5.32 -7.18 -5.96
CA GLN A 124 5.93 -8.29 -6.69
C GLN A 124 5.03 -9.54 -6.68
N MET A 125 4.36 -9.80 -7.81
CA MET A 125 3.36 -10.86 -7.95
C MET A 125 3.91 -12.24 -8.35
N ASP A 126 5.14 -12.30 -8.88
CA ASP A 126 5.77 -13.59 -9.21
C ASP A 126 6.12 -14.42 -7.98
N HIS A 127 6.49 -15.69 -8.19
CA HIS A 127 6.89 -16.61 -7.13
C HIS A 127 8.41 -16.67 -6.90
N TYR A 128 9.20 -15.78 -7.52
CA TYR A 128 10.64 -15.73 -7.29
C TYR A 128 10.96 -15.13 -5.90
N ARG A 129 12.23 -15.21 -5.50
CA ARG A 129 12.69 -14.49 -4.30
C ARG A 129 12.39 -12.99 -4.45
N PHE A 130 11.99 -12.37 -3.33
CA PHE A 130 11.74 -10.93 -3.29
C PHE A 130 12.97 -10.14 -3.76
N ASN A 131 12.79 -9.31 -4.78
CA ASN A 131 13.87 -8.55 -5.42
C ASN A 131 13.63 -7.05 -5.22
N ARG A 132 14.01 -6.56 -4.04
CA ARG A 132 13.85 -5.16 -3.62
C ARG A 132 14.39 -4.18 -4.67
N ALA A 133 15.61 -4.37 -5.15
CA ALA A 133 16.27 -3.44 -6.07
C ALA A 133 15.57 -3.37 -7.43
N SER A 134 15.15 -4.53 -7.97
CA SER A 134 14.40 -4.55 -9.23
C SER A 134 13.05 -3.85 -9.12
N LEU A 135 12.37 -3.94 -7.97
CA LEU A 135 11.10 -3.24 -7.75
C LEU A 135 11.29 -1.73 -7.65
N ILE A 136 12.41 -1.27 -7.09
CA ILE A 136 12.77 0.16 -7.15
C ILE A 136 12.98 0.60 -8.60
N ASN A 137 13.70 -0.17 -9.42
CA ASN A 137 13.89 0.18 -10.84
C ASN A 137 12.55 0.33 -11.57
N VAL A 138 11.62 -0.61 -11.35
CA VAL A 138 10.25 -0.51 -11.89
C VAL A 138 9.57 0.76 -11.36
N GLY A 139 9.61 1.01 -10.05
CA GLY A 139 9.02 2.21 -9.46
C GLY A 139 9.59 3.51 -10.01
N TYR A 140 10.91 3.57 -10.26
CA TYR A 140 11.57 4.72 -10.88
C TYR A 140 11.01 4.97 -12.29
N THR A 141 10.93 3.93 -13.12
CA THR A 141 10.36 4.01 -14.47
C THR A 141 8.89 4.44 -14.45
N GLU A 142 8.07 3.80 -13.62
CA GLU A 142 6.62 4.06 -13.55
C GLU A 142 6.28 5.40 -12.90
N SER A 143 7.21 5.98 -12.11
CA SER A 143 6.97 7.28 -11.47
C SER A 143 6.93 8.46 -12.46
N GLY A 144 7.31 8.25 -13.72
CA GLY A 144 7.11 9.19 -14.83
C GLY A 144 7.84 10.53 -14.68
N ASN A 145 7.68 11.43 -15.65
CA ASN A 145 8.41 12.71 -15.65
C ASN A 145 7.81 13.77 -14.72
N ASP A 146 6.72 13.46 -14.02
CA ASP A 146 6.06 14.41 -13.13
C ASP A 146 6.67 14.45 -11.72
N THR A 147 7.72 13.67 -11.47
CA THR A 147 8.45 13.59 -10.19
C THR A 147 9.93 13.90 -10.41
N ASP A 148 10.55 14.62 -9.47
CA ASP A 148 11.92 15.15 -9.62
C ASP A 148 12.97 14.28 -8.91
N TYR A 149 12.55 13.59 -7.86
CA TYR A 149 13.41 12.76 -7.02
C TYR A 149 12.63 11.59 -6.44
N ILE A 150 13.37 10.58 -5.99
CA ILE A 150 12.81 9.34 -5.44
C ILE A 150 13.25 9.15 -3.98
N ALA A 151 12.41 8.48 -3.21
CA ALA A 151 12.77 7.89 -1.93
C ALA A 151 12.54 6.38 -2.02
N MET A 152 13.61 5.60 -1.94
CA MET A 152 13.55 4.14 -1.85
C MET A 152 13.25 3.77 -0.41
N HIS A 153 12.05 3.27 -0.12
CA HIS A 153 11.54 3.21 1.25
C HIS A 153 11.01 1.84 1.62
N ASP A 154 11.56 1.23 2.69
CA ASP A 154 11.01 0.01 3.24
C ASP A 154 9.67 0.28 3.94
N VAL A 155 8.65 -0.56 3.68
CA VAL A 155 7.29 -0.39 4.23
C VAL A 155 7.21 -0.54 5.76
N ASP A 156 8.22 -1.15 6.38
CA ASP A 156 8.26 -1.41 7.82
C ASP A 156 9.07 -0.38 8.62
N LEU A 157 9.61 0.66 7.98
CA LEU A 157 10.31 1.77 8.65
C LEU A 157 9.42 3.00 8.72
N LEU A 158 9.22 3.57 9.91
CA LEU A 158 8.49 4.83 10.08
C LEU A 158 9.41 5.90 10.69
N PRO A 159 9.51 7.11 10.10
CA PRO A 159 10.24 8.22 10.69
C PRO A 159 9.49 8.78 11.89
N LEU A 160 10.00 8.55 13.10
CA LEU A 160 9.39 9.11 14.33
C LEU A 160 9.86 10.53 14.63
N ASN A 161 11.03 10.92 14.11
CA ASN A 161 11.56 12.26 14.32
C ASN A 161 11.20 13.15 13.13
N GLU A 162 10.42 14.19 13.37
CA GLU A 162 10.00 15.18 12.37
C GLU A 162 11.19 15.95 11.77
N ALA A 163 12.34 15.98 12.45
CA ALA A 163 13.56 16.58 11.94
C ALA A 163 14.25 15.76 10.83
N LEU A 164 13.79 14.53 10.55
CA LEU A 164 14.32 13.75 9.43
C LEU A 164 13.98 14.43 8.10
N ASP A 165 15.00 14.69 7.31
CA ASP A 165 14.86 15.38 6.04
C ASP A 165 14.40 14.41 4.95
N TYR A 166 13.38 14.84 4.22
CA TYR A 166 12.83 14.16 3.04
C TYR A 166 12.79 15.09 1.83
N GLY A 167 13.38 16.29 1.94
CA GLY A 167 13.43 17.27 0.89
C GLY A 167 14.26 16.82 -0.30
N PHE A 168 14.30 17.70 -1.31
CA PHE A 168 15.03 17.44 -2.54
C PHE A 168 16.54 17.33 -2.26
N PRO A 169 17.19 16.19 -2.57
CA PRO A 169 18.58 15.93 -2.19
C PRO A 169 19.56 16.51 -3.22
N GLU A 170 19.67 17.85 -3.26
CA GLU A 170 20.45 18.59 -4.25
C GLU A 170 21.94 18.22 -4.25
N GLU A 171 22.52 18.06 -3.05
CA GLU A 171 23.96 17.78 -2.86
C GLU A 171 24.40 16.36 -3.22
N GLY A 172 23.46 15.41 -3.38
CA GLY A 172 23.80 14.00 -3.59
C GLY A 172 22.83 13.02 -2.94
N PRO A 173 23.03 11.69 -3.12
CA PRO A 173 22.24 10.68 -2.45
C PRO A 173 22.19 10.89 -0.93
N PHE A 174 20.99 10.94 -0.36
CA PHE A 174 20.77 11.23 1.06
C PHE A 174 20.20 10.03 1.81
N HIS A 175 21.00 9.47 2.74
CA HIS A 175 20.64 8.27 3.49
C HIS A 175 19.92 8.62 4.79
N VAL A 176 18.58 8.69 4.73
CA VAL A 176 17.73 9.02 5.88
C VAL A 176 17.84 7.95 6.96
N ALA A 177 17.88 6.67 6.56
CA ALA A 177 18.00 5.53 7.46
C ALA A 177 19.46 5.19 7.80
N SER A 178 20.23 6.22 8.17
CA SER A 178 21.65 6.09 8.45
C SER A 178 21.93 5.00 9.50
N PRO A 179 23.14 4.42 9.52
CA PRO A 179 23.51 3.40 10.50
C PRO A 179 23.32 3.86 11.96
N GLU A 180 23.38 5.16 12.23
CA GLU A 180 23.16 5.76 13.56
C GLU A 180 21.68 5.80 13.95
N LEU A 181 20.78 5.80 12.96
CA LEU A 181 19.34 5.96 13.14
C LEU A 181 18.56 4.67 12.92
N HIS A 182 19.14 3.71 12.18
CA HIS A 182 18.49 2.46 11.83
C HIS A 182 18.37 1.52 13.04
N PRO A 183 17.22 0.86 13.25
CA PRO A 183 16.99 0.06 14.46
C PRO A 183 17.81 -1.24 14.54
N LEU A 184 18.36 -1.72 13.42
CA LEU A 184 19.00 -3.05 13.34
C LEU A 184 20.41 -3.07 12.73
N TYR A 185 20.82 -2.04 11.98
CA TYR A 185 22.02 -2.11 11.14
C TYR A 185 22.87 -0.87 11.40
N HIS A 186 24.06 -1.08 11.92
CA HIS A 186 24.93 0.00 12.41
C HIS A 186 26.32 0.02 11.75
N TYR A 187 26.52 -0.75 10.66
CA TYR A 187 27.79 -0.81 9.96
C TYR A 187 27.93 0.35 8.96
N LYS A 188 29.16 0.88 8.81
CA LYS A 188 29.43 2.14 8.09
C LYS A 188 29.00 2.15 6.61
N THR A 189 29.00 1.00 5.96
CA THR A 189 28.65 0.86 4.54
C THR A 189 27.17 0.55 4.29
N TYR A 190 26.34 0.57 5.33
CA TYR A 190 24.90 0.33 5.20
C TYR A 190 24.23 1.51 4.49
N VAL A 191 23.51 1.23 3.40
CA VAL A 191 22.75 2.21 2.61
C VAL A 191 21.30 1.75 2.35
N GLY A 192 20.82 0.79 3.14
CA GLY A 192 19.46 0.23 3.04
C GLY A 192 18.41 1.05 3.80
N GLY A 193 17.17 0.55 3.84
CA GLY A 193 16.07 1.19 4.55
C GLY A 193 15.45 2.33 3.74
N ILE A 194 15.97 3.55 3.91
CA ILE A 194 15.42 4.78 3.33
C ILE A 194 16.56 5.61 2.72
N LEU A 195 16.58 5.71 1.39
CA LEU A 195 17.61 6.43 0.63
C LEU A 195 16.94 7.31 -0.44
N LEU A 196 17.29 8.59 -0.45
CA LEU A 196 16.76 9.59 -1.38
C LEU A 196 17.79 9.91 -2.46
N LEU A 197 17.31 10.05 -3.70
CA LEU A 197 18.14 10.46 -4.84
C LEU A 197 17.32 11.33 -5.79
N THR A 198 17.96 12.33 -6.40
CA THR A 198 17.39 12.98 -7.59
C THR A 198 17.26 11.97 -8.72
N LYS A 199 16.32 12.16 -9.64
CA LYS A 199 16.23 11.28 -10.81
C LYS A 199 17.50 11.30 -11.66
N GLN A 200 18.17 12.45 -11.72
CA GLN A 200 19.47 12.58 -12.39
C GLN A 200 20.53 11.69 -11.73
N HIS A 201 20.67 11.74 -10.40
CA HIS A 201 21.62 10.88 -9.67
C HIS A 201 21.28 9.40 -9.86
N TYR A 202 20.01 9.03 -9.81
CA TYR A 202 19.59 7.65 -10.04
C TYR A 202 19.92 7.16 -11.44
N HIS A 203 19.70 8.01 -12.46
CA HIS A 203 20.01 7.66 -13.84
C HIS A 203 21.51 7.50 -14.12
N MET A 204 22.38 8.28 -13.47
CA MET A 204 23.83 8.17 -13.69
C MET A 204 24.43 6.84 -13.22
N VAL A 205 23.77 6.16 -12.28
CA VAL A 205 24.23 4.88 -11.74
C VAL A 205 23.51 3.67 -12.36
N GLY A 206 22.66 3.90 -13.38
CA GLY A 206 21.82 2.90 -14.03
C GLY A 206 21.75 3.06 -15.54
#